data_AF-A0AA96JNC1-F1
#
_entry.id   AF-A0AA96JNC1-F1
#
_cell.length_a   1.000
_cell.length_b   1.000
_cell.length_c   1.000
_cell.angle_alpha   90.00
_cell.angle_beta   90.00
_cell.angle_gamma   90.00
#
_symmetry.space_group_name_H-M   'P 1'
#
loop_
_entity.id
_entity.type
_entity.pdbx_description
1 polymer ?
#
loop_
_entity_poly.entity_id
_entity_poly.type
_entity_poly.pdbx_seq_one_letter_code
_entity_poly.pdbx_strand_id
1 'polypeptide(L)'
;MAAPGTPPGGVPTRVSTTALDRAATSLGAIADDSTAAGRTADESTGNAASKLGGWDIAEALRGTLREWHEQVAQLNGRLNQEAGMMRQTHSNYLSVEHGIAASFPGGA
;
A
#
# COMPACT_ATOMS: atom_id res chain seq x y z
N MET A 1 -47.79 -19.53 -8.05
CA MET A 1 -46.69 -20.50 -7.85
C MET A 1 -45.45 -19.89 -8.48
N ALA A 2 -44.44 -19.56 -7.68
CA ALA A 2 -43.17 -18.98 -8.15
C ALA A 2 -42.19 -20.11 -8.51
N ALA A 3 -41.53 -20.02 -9.66
CA ALA A 3 -40.56 -21.00 -10.11
C ALA A 3 -39.27 -20.92 -9.25
N PRO A 4 -38.71 -22.04 -8.78
CA PRO A 4 -37.46 -22.07 -8.06
C PRO A 4 -36.27 -22.08 -9.04
N GLY A 5 -35.20 -21.37 -8.70
CA GLY A 5 -33.85 -21.79 -9.09
C GLY A 5 -33.10 -20.95 -10.12
N THR A 6 -32.99 -19.63 -9.95
CA THR A 6 -31.83 -18.92 -10.53
C THR A 6 -30.64 -19.15 -9.59
N PRO A 7 -29.64 -20.00 -9.93
CA PRO A 7 -28.41 -20.04 -9.16
C PRO A 7 -27.72 -18.67 -9.25
N PRO A 8 -27.01 -18.21 -8.21
CA PRO A 8 -26.21 -17.00 -8.31
C PRO A 8 -25.04 -17.26 -9.28
N GLY A 9 -25.28 -17.03 -10.57
CA GLY A 9 -24.28 -16.98 -11.62
C GLY A 9 -23.50 -15.69 -11.53
N GLY A 10 -22.76 -15.49 -10.44
CA GLY A 10 -21.71 -14.49 -10.38
C GLY A 10 -20.60 -14.95 -11.31
N VAL A 11 -20.35 -14.20 -12.39
CA VAL A 11 -19.18 -14.41 -13.24
C VAL A 11 -17.96 -14.46 -12.32
N PRO A 12 -17.07 -15.47 -12.40
CA PRO A 12 -15.85 -15.47 -11.61
C PRO A 12 -15.10 -14.20 -11.96
N THR A 13 -15.02 -13.26 -11.02
CA THR A 13 -14.12 -12.12 -11.17
C THR A 13 -12.73 -12.71 -11.13
N ARG A 14 -12.14 -12.96 -12.30
CA ARG A 14 -10.75 -13.40 -12.41
C ARG A 14 -9.90 -12.24 -11.92
N VAL A 15 -9.38 -12.38 -10.71
CA VAL A 15 -8.42 -11.44 -10.16
C VAL A 15 -7.09 -11.73 -10.84
N SER A 16 -6.49 -10.71 -11.48
CA SER A 16 -5.11 -10.84 -11.94
C SER A 16 -4.20 -10.80 -10.71
N THR A 17 -3.80 -11.99 -10.26
CA THR A 17 -2.84 -12.16 -9.15
C THR A 17 -1.52 -11.43 -9.41
N THR A 18 -1.07 -11.42 -10.67
CA THR A 18 0.06 -10.63 -11.14
C THR A 18 -0.14 -9.12 -10.98
N ALA A 19 -1.36 -8.60 -11.12
CA ALA A 19 -1.65 -7.20 -10.87
C ALA A 19 -1.61 -6.86 -9.37
N LEU A 20 -2.06 -7.78 -8.49
CA LEU A 20 -1.97 -7.60 -7.04
C LEU A 20 -0.52 -7.54 -6.55
N ASP A 21 0.35 -8.43 -7.06
CA ASP A 21 1.77 -8.43 -6.68
C ASP A 21 2.50 -7.18 -7.19
N ARG A 22 2.20 -6.74 -8.43
CA ARG A 22 2.75 -5.47 -8.94
C ARG A 22 2.30 -4.30 -8.09
N ALA A 23 1.02 -4.22 -7.75
CA ALA A 23 0.50 -3.15 -6.92
C ALA A 23 1.17 -3.15 -5.53
N ALA A 24 1.28 -4.31 -4.87
CA ALA A 24 1.99 -4.41 -3.59
C ALA A 24 3.46 -3.99 -3.68
N THR A 25 4.14 -4.33 -4.78
CA THR A 25 5.52 -3.92 -5.04
C THR A 25 5.63 -2.41 -5.24
N SER A 26 4.74 -1.83 -6.04
CA SER A 26 4.70 -0.38 -6.28
C SER A 26 4.41 0.41 -5.01
N LEU A 27 3.50 -0.07 -4.15
CA LEU A 27 3.23 0.56 -2.85
C LEU A 27 4.46 0.54 -1.94
N GLY A 28 5.22 -0.56 -1.94
CA GLY A 28 6.51 -0.64 -1.23
C GLY A 28 7.52 0.39 -1.75
N ALA A 29 7.69 0.48 -3.07
CA ALA A 29 8.60 1.45 -3.69
C ALA A 29 8.24 2.90 -3.35
N ILE A 30 6.95 3.25 -3.35
CA ILE A 30 6.49 4.59 -2.97
C ILE A 30 6.86 4.93 -1.51
N ALA A 31 6.78 3.94 -0.61
CA ALA A 31 7.16 4.14 0.80
C ALA A 31 8.67 4.38 0.96
N ASP A 32 9.49 3.65 0.21
CA ASP A 32 10.94 3.83 0.19
C ASP A 32 11.32 5.20 -0.39
N ASP A 33 10.73 5.58 -1.52
CA ASP A 33 10.95 6.88 -2.17
C ASP A 33 10.54 8.06 -1.26
N SER A 34 9.40 7.93 -0.57
CA SER A 34 8.93 8.96 0.38
C SER A 34 9.89 9.12 1.56
N THR A 35 10.47 8.02 2.03
CA THR A 35 11.48 8.03 3.10
C THR A 35 12.78 8.69 2.63
N ALA A 36 13.23 8.38 1.40
CA ALA A 36 14.43 8.99 0.82
C ALA A 36 14.27 10.50 0.59
N ALA A 37 13.09 10.94 0.13
CA ALA A 37 12.76 12.36 0.00
C ALA A 37 12.82 13.08 1.36
N GLY A 38 12.32 12.44 2.43
CA GLY A 38 12.44 12.95 3.80
C GLY A 38 13.88 13.17 4.24
N ARG A 39 14.78 12.19 4.03
CA ARG A 39 16.21 12.36 4.35
C ARG A 39 16.85 13.53 3.61
N THR A 40 16.48 13.75 2.35
CA THR A 40 16.99 14.89 1.57
C THR A 40 16.46 16.23 2.11
N ALA A 41 15.18 16.25 2.51
CA ALA A 41 14.57 17.42 3.14
C ALA A 41 15.20 17.73 4.50
N ASP A 42 15.54 16.72 5.30
CA ASP A 42 16.26 16.85 6.58
C ASP A 42 17.60 17.55 6.42
N GLU A 43 18.42 17.11 5.46
CA GLU A 43 19.75 17.68 5.24
C GLU A 43 19.68 19.16 4.84
N SER A 44 18.77 19.49 3.91
CA SER A 44 18.57 20.87 3.44
C SER A 44 18.00 21.76 4.54
N THR A 45 16.94 21.30 5.22
CA THR A 45 16.21 22.07 6.23
C THR A 45 17.03 22.22 7.51
N GLY A 46 17.77 21.19 7.92
CA GLY A 46 18.69 21.24 9.05
C GLY A 46 19.81 22.27 8.85
N ASN A 47 20.37 22.33 7.64
CA ASN A 47 21.37 23.34 7.28
C ASN A 47 20.78 24.77 7.23
N ALA A 48 19.57 24.92 6.72
CA ALA A 48 18.87 26.22 6.74
C ALA A 48 18.56 26.67 8.18
N ALA A 49 18.03 25.77 9.01
CA ALA A 49 17.68 26.07 10.40
C ALA A 49 18.90 26.37 11.28
N SER A 50 20.07 25.77 11.00
CA SER A 50 21.31 26.08 11.73
C SER A 50 21.84 27.48 11.38
N LYS A 51 21.77 27.88 10.11
CA LYS A 51 22.14 29.23 9.65
C LYS A 51 21.21 30.32 10.17
N LEU A 52 19.95 29.96 10.44
CA LEU A 52 18.92 30.86 10.97
C LEU A 52 18.79 30.80 12.50
N GLY A 53 19.77 30.19 13.20
CA GLY A 53 19.72 30.01 14.64
C GLY A 53 19.44 31.30 15.41
N GLY A 54 18.47 31.26 16.32
CA GLY A 54 18.01 32.41 17.11
C GLY A 54 16.90 33.22 16.45
N TRP A 55 16.43 32.84 15.26
CA TRP A 55 15.29 33.44 14.58
C TRP A 55 14.09 32.49 14.64
N ASP A 56 12.88 33.04 14.79
CA ASP A 56 11.63 32.28 14.83
C ASP A 56 11.46 31.36 13.59
N ILE A 57 11.99 31.78 12.44
CA ILE A 57 11.96 30.97 11.20
C ILE A 57 12.71 29.63 11.37
N ALA A 58 13.79 29.57 12.17
CA ALA A 58 14.48 28.31 12.41
C ALA A 58 13.61 27.32 13.20
N GLU A 59 12.78 27.80 14.13
CA GLU A 59 11.82 26.95 14.85
C GLU A 59 10.67 26.51 13.94
N ALA A 60 10.14 27.43 13.12
CA ALA A 60 9.12 27.11 12.13
C ALA A 60 9.59 26.03 11.13
N LEU A 61 10.82 26.13 10.62
CA LEU A 61 11.42 25.14 9.73
C LEU A 61 11.52 23.76 10.40
N ARG A 62 11.95 23.71 11.67
CA ARG A 62 12.01 22.45 12.44
C ARG A 62 10.62 21.88 12.69
N GLY A 63 9.62 22.72 12.93
CA GLY A 63 8.22 22.32 13.07
C GLY A 63 7.68 21.67 11.80
N THR A 64 7.86 22.33 10.66
CA THR A 64 7.46 21.78 9.34
C THR A 64 8.14 20.45 9.03
N LEU A 65 9.42 20.30 9.40
CA LEU A 65 10.16 19.05 9.21
C LEU A 65 9.58 17.90 10.05
N ARG A 66 9.18 18.17 11.29
CA ARG A 66 8.51 17.18 12.15
C ARG A 66 7.16 16.76 11.58
N GLU A 67 6.35 17.72 11.16
CA GLU A 67 5.06 17.47 10.53
C GLU A 67 5.21 16.60 9.27
N TRP A 68 6.20 16.91 8.42
CA TRP A 68 6.52 16.07 7.26
C TRP A 68 6.83 14.62 7.66
N HIS A 69 7.64 14.40 8.70
CA HIS A 69 7.95 13.05 9.19
C HIS A 69 6.72 12.30 9.71
N GLU A 70 5.85 12.98 10.43
CA GLU A 70 4.60 12.38 10.92
C GLU A 70 3.69 11.97 9.76
N GLN A 71 3.56 12.82 8.75
CA GLN A 71 2.78 12.53 7.54
C GLN A 71 3.37 11.37 6.73
N VAL A 72 4.69 11.33 6.53
CA VAL A 72 5.37 10.23 5.83
C VAL A 72 5.24 8.92 6.61
N ALA A 73 5.34 8.95 7.94
CA ALA A 73 5.14 7.76 8.77
C ALA A 73 3.72 7.19 8.65
N GLN A 74 2.70 8.07 8.67
CA GLN A 74 1.30 7.66 8.47
C GLN A 74 1.06 7.11 7.06
N LEU A 75 1.61 7.77 6.03
CA LEU A 75 1.53 7.31 4.64
C LEU A 75 2.17 5.93 4.50
N ASN A 76 3.40 5.74 4.97
CA ASN A 76 4.12 4.47 4.91
C ASN A 76 3.37 3.36 5.66
N GLY A 77 2.76 3.67 6.81
CA GLY A 77 1.91 2.74 7.53
C GLY A 77 0.74 2.24 6.68
N ARG A 78 0.03 3.16 6.02
CA ARG A 78 -1.09 2.84 5.12
C ARG A 78 -0.64 2.04 3.89
N LEU A 79 0.42 2.47 3.21
CA LEU A 79 0.95 1.78 2.03
C LEU A 79 1.35 0.33 2.36
N ASN A 80 2.00 0.12 3.50
CA ASN A 80 2.37 -1.22 3.97
C ASN A 80 1.14 -2.08 4.30
N GLN A 81 0.12 -1.50 4.94
CA GLN A 81 -1.13 -2.19 5.21
C GLN A 81 -1.83 -2.60 3.91
N GLU A 82 -1.93 -1.70 2.95
CA GLU A 82 -2.54 -1.95 1.64
C GLU A 82 -1.76 -3.02 0.85
N ALA A 83 -0.44 -2.96 0.84
CA ALA A 83 0.41 -3.99 0.23
C ALA A 83 0.21 -5.37 0.90
N GLY A 84 0.07 -5.39 2.23
CA GLY A 84 -0.26 -6.60 3.00
C GLY A 84 -1.61 -7.19 2.61
N MET A 85 -2.65 -6.35 2.52
CA MET A 85 -3.99 -6.78 2.08
C MET A 85 -3.99 -7.30 0.64
N MET A 86 -3.22 -6.69 -0.27
CA MET A 86 -3.09 -7.16 -1.65
C MET A 86 -2.44 -8.54 -1.73
N ARG A 87 -1.35 -8.77 -0.99
CA ARG A 87 -0.69 -10.09 -0.89
C ARG A 87 -1.61 -11.14 -0.27
N GLN A 88 -2.35 -10.77 0.78
CA GLN A 88 -3.33 -11.67 1.40
C GLN A 88 -4.46 -12.03 0.42
N THR A 89 -4.97 -11.05 -0.32
CA THR A 89 -6.00 -11.26 -1.35
C THR A 89 -5.49 -12.20 -2.45
N HIS A 90 -4.24 -12.02 -2.88
CA HIS A 90 -3.59 -12.92 -3.82
C HIS A 90 -3.55 -14.36 -3.25
N SER A 91 -3.05 -14.54 -2.03
CA SER A 91 -2.98 -15.87 -1.39
C SER A 91 -4.36 -16.53 -1.25
N ASN A 92 -5.38 -15.78 -0.83
CA ASN A 92 -6.76 -16.27 -0.72
C ASN A 92 -7.30 -16.71 -2.09
N TYR A 93 -7.04 -15.93 -3.14
CA TYR A 93 -7.49 -16.27 -4.49
C TYR A 93 -6.88 -17.59 -4.98
N LEU A 94 -5.57 -17.78 -4.84
CA LEU A 94 -4.91 -19.03 -5.21
C LEU A 94 -5.43 -20.22 -4.39
N SER A 95 -5.68 -20.03 -3.10
CA SER A 95 -6.22 -21.08 -2.24
C SER A 95 -7.62 -21.51 -2.69
N VAL A 96 -8.49 -20.57 -3.06
CA VAL A 96 -9.81 -20.86 -3.61
C VAL A 96 -9.72 -21.56 -4.97
N GLU A 97 -8.85 -21.10 -5.87
CA GLU A 97 -8.66 -21.76 -7.17
C GLU A 97 -8.18 -23.22 -7.01
N HIS A 98 -7.22 -23.47 -6.12
CA HIS A 98 -6.78 -24.83 -5.81
C HIS A 98 -7.90 -25.69 -5.19
N GLY A 99 -8.70 -25.12 -4.28
CA GLY A 99 -9.84 -25.84 -3.68
C GLY A 99 -10.91 -26.22 -4.70
N ILE A 100 -11.20 -25.33 -5.64
CA ILE A 100 -12.12 -25.60 -6.76
C ILE A 100 -11.53 -26.71 -7.66
N ALA A 101 -10.26 -26.60 -8.06
CA ALA A 101 -9.60 -27.59 -8.91
C ALA A 101 -9.56 -28.99 -8.26
N ALA A 102 -9.31 -29.07 -6.95
CA ALA A 102 -9.32 -30.32 -6.20
C ALA A 102 -10.72 -30.94 -6.08
N SER A 103 -11.76 -30.11 -6.05
CA SER A 103 -13.17 -30.54 -5.95
C SER A 103 -13.74 -31.05 -7.28
N PHE A 104 -13.16 -30.60 -8.41
CA PHE A 104 -13.61 -30.96 -9.76
C PHE A 104 -12.44 -31.45 -10.64
N PRO A 105 -11.84 -32.62 -10.35
CA PRO A 105 -10.60 -33.06 -10.99
C PRO A 105 -10.74 -33.53 -12.46
N GLY A 106 -11.74 -33.09 -13.24
CA GLY A 106 -12.02 -33.65 -14.57
C GLY A 106 -12.82 -32.81 -15.58
N GLY A 107 -12.90 -31.49 -15.45
CA GLY A 107 -13.59 -30.62 -16.44
C GLY A 107 -12.63 -29.95 -17.41
N ALA A 108 -12.04 -30.71 -18.33
CA ALA A 108 -11.33 -30.20 -19.51
C ALA A 108 -12.27 -30.18 -20.73
#